data_AF-A0AAX1CZ66-F1
#
_entry.id   AF-A0AAX1CZ66-F1
#
_cell.length_a   1.000
_cell.length_b   1.000
_cell.length_c   1.000
_cell.angle_alpha   90.00
_cell.angle_beta   90.00
_cell.angle_gamma   90.00
#
_symmetry.space_group_name_H-M   'P 1'
#
loop_
_entity.id
_entity.type
_entity.pdbx_description
1 polymer ?
#
loop_
_entity_poly.entity_id
_entity_poly.type
_entity_poly.pdbx_seq_one_letter_code
_entity_poly.pdbx_strand_id
1 'polypeptide(L)'
;MKFTQDMAQGGHGRLDLEQRRIPADAAPARACRRGSLRDRPVGQAGALRVRLPDASVRHALAPALAAFAERHPDLAMQLDSPGGADAAPQPCDISIGLEPPADPAWMAHRLGALRASLYAAPGYLARRPAPEHPADLAMHDCIGLHVGAHRAHDTRPARWRLWCGPERVVVLARERYGVDTPAMALQLAARGVGIAALHALGAAVWRGAGLVPVLPRWELEPVTLYALTGSRRLPARAHALIDWLARTLA
;
A
#
# COMPACT_ATOMS: atom_id res chain seq x y z
N MET A 1 0.82 -7.62 -66.30
CA MET A 1 0.24 -6.26 -66.20
C MET A 1 0.64 -5.72 -64.82
N LYS A 2 1.78 -5.04 -64.65
CA LYS A 2 1.99 -3.59 -64.87
C LYS A 2 0.78 -2.76 -64.40
N PHE A 3 0.91 -2.05 -63.29
CA PHE A 3 0.97 -0.58 -63.30
C PHE A 3 1.69 -0.04 -62.06
N THR A 4 2.73 0.72 -62.36
CA THR A 4 3.58 1.59 -61.55
C THR A 4 2.85 2.90 -61.24
N GLN A 5 3.20 3.59 -60.14
CA GLN A 5 3.53 5.04 -59.98
C GLN A 5 3.14 5.54 -58.57
N ASP A 6 3.75 6.54 -57.93
CA ASP A 6 5.12 7.04 -57.75
C ASP A 6 5.02 8.22 -56.73
N MET A 7 6.12 8.48 -56.03
CA MET A 7 6.56 9.71 -55.32
C MET A 7 5.60 10.56 -54.47
N ALA A 8 6.02 10.77 -53.20
CA ALA A 8 6.45 12.10 -52.73
C ALA A 8 7.13 11.99 -51.35
N GLN A 9 8.47 12.06 -51.32
CA GLN A 9 9.23 12.44 -50.13
C GLN A 9 9.67 13.90 -50.28
N GLY A 10 9.36 14.73 -49.30
CA GLY A 10 9.88 16.08 -49.18
C GLY A 10 9.59 16.64 -47.79
N GLY A 11 10.61 17.25 -47.16
CA GLY A 11 10.40 18.21 -46.08
C GLY A 11 11.00 17.84 -44.73
N HIS A 12 12.30 18.09 -44.56
CA HIS A 12 12.92 18.40 -43.27
C HIS A 12 12.33 19.69 -42.69
N GLY A 13 12.00 19.69 -41.41
CA GLY A 13 11.63 20.89 -40.65
C GLY A 13 11.90 20.70 -39.16
N ARG A 14 13.08 21.15 -38.73
CA ARG A 14 13.50 21.32 -37.32
C ARG A 14 12.46 22.09 -36.52
N LEU A 15 12.19 21.67 -35.29
CA LEU A 15 11.72 22.56 -34.23
C LEU A 15 12.50 22.29 -32.94
N ASP A 16 12.92 23.40 -32.36
CA ASP A 16 13.89 23.57 -31.29
C ASP A 16 13.37 23.10 -29.93
N LEU A 17 14.21 22.40 -29.16
CA LEU A 17 14.03 22.18 -27.73
C LEU A 17 15.07 22.99 -26.97
N GLU A 18 14.67 24.19 -26.60
CA GLU A 18 15.43 25.14 -25.79
C GLU A 18 15.56 24.60 -24.36
N GLN A 19 16.78 24.25 -23.98
CA GLN A 19 17.16 23.85 -22.62
C GLN A 19 17.24 25.08 -21.70
N ARG A 20 16.36 25.18 -20.70
CA ARG A 20 16.47 26.19 -19.65
C ARG A 20 17.11 25.64 -18.38
N ARG A 21 18.34 26.10 -18.15
CA ARG A 21 19.17 25.97 -16.94
C ARG A 21 18.47 26.62 -15.75
N ILE A 22 18.45 25.94 -14.61
CA ILE A 22 18.10 26.49 -13.30
C ILE A 22 19.40 26.89 -12.60
N PRO A 23 19.61 28.16 -12.19
CA PRO A 23 20.76 28.52 -11.38
C PRO A 23 20.51 28.24 -9.89
N ALA A 24 21.54 27.72 -9.22
CA ALA A 24 21.67 27.68 -7.78
C ALA A 24 22.22 29.03 -7.28
N ASP A 25 21.63 29.63 -6.23
CA ASP A 25 22.43 30.37 -5.26
C ASP A 25 21.74 30.56 -3.88
N ALA A 26 22.63 30.49 -2.89
CA ALA A 26 22.70 30.98 -1.50
C ALA A 26 21.45 31.31 -0.65
N ALA A 27 21.50 30.78 0.58
CA ALA A 27 20.82 31.26 1.77
C ALA A 27 21.32 32.65 2.23
N PRO A 28 20.55 33.31 3.11
CA PRO A 28 21.17 33.57 4.42
C PRO A 28 20.30 33.18 5.61
N ALA A 29 21.00 32.76 6.67
CA ALA A 29 20.48 32.48 7.99
C ALA A 29 19.68 33.66 8.58
N ARG A 30 18.50 33.37 9.15
CA ARG A 30 17.81 34.26 10.08
C ARG A 30 17.26 33.49 11.29
N ALA A 31 17.97 33.69 12.40
CA ALA A 31 17.53 33.74 13.79
C ALA A 31 16.49 32.70 14.28
N CYS A 32 16.96 31.80 15.15
CA CYS A 32 16.12 31.09 16.12
C CYS A 32 15.33 32.08 16.99
N ARG A 33 14.08 32.36 16.62
CA ARG A 33 13.09 32.88 17.56
C ARG A 33 12.49 31.69 18.32
N ARG A 34 12.76 31.62 19.63
CA ARG A 34 12.02 30.75 20.55
C ARG A 34 10.56 31.22 20.56
N GLY A 35 9.72 30.52 19.81
CA GLY A 35 8.28 30.77 19.70
C GLY A 35 7.52 29.99 20.78
N SER A 36 6.85 30.76 21.64
CA SER A 36 5.87 30.39 22.66
C SER A 36 4.81 29.36 22.19
N LEU A 37 4.30 28.57 23.15
CA LEU A 37 3.25 27.53 23.06
C LEU A 37 1.86 28.01 22.58
N ARG A 38 1.74 29.01 21.71
CA ARG A 38 0.44 29.59 21.29
C ARG A 38 0.32 29.87 19.79
N ASP A 39 0.87 29.00 18.95
CA ASP A 39 0.52 28.97 17.53
C ASP A 39 -0.16 27.63 17.21
N ARG A 40 -1.36 27.44 17.80
CA ARG A 40 -2.23 26.32 17.43
C ARG A 40 -3.10 26.77 16.28
N PRO A 41 -3.00 26.17 15.08
CA PRO A 41 -3.85 26.56 13.96
C PRO A 41 -5.32 26.32 14.33
N VAL A 42 -6.09 27.40 14.32
CA VAL A 42 -7.56 27.38 14.44
C VAL A 42 -8.10 26.45 13.34
N GLY A 43 -8.72 25.32 13.73
CA GLY A 43 -9.28 24.33 12.78
C GLY A 43 -8.88 22.87 13.00
N GLN A 44 -8.08 22.56 14.03
CA GLN A 44 -7.67 21.18 14.37
C GLN A 44 -8.42 20.54 15.56
N ALA A 45 -9.47 21.19 16.08
CA ALA A 45 -10.33 20.64 17.14
C ALA A 45 -11.57 19.92 16.56
N GLY A 46 -12.15 19.01 17.34
CA GLY A 46 -13.40 18.30 17.01
C GLY A 46 -13.20 16.85 16.58
N ALA A 47 -14.26 16.22 16.06
CA ALA A 47 -14.24 14.81 15.67
C ALA A 47 -13.69 14.61 14.24
N LEU A 48 -12.86 13.58 14.07
CA LEU A 48 -12.38 13.10 12.77
C LEU A 48 -12.69 11.60 12.66
N ARG A 49 -13.48 11.21 11.66
CA ARG A 49 -13.85 9.83 11.38
C ARG A 49 -12.93 9.24 10.32
N VAL A 50 -12.12 8.27 10.71
CA VAL A 50 -11.14 7.62 9.85
C VAL A 50 -11.46 6.14 9.72
N ARG A 51 -11.82 5.74 8.51
CA ARG A 51 -11.98 4.33 8.18
C ARG A 51 -10.63 3.72 7.89
N LEU A 52 -10.30 2.63 8.57
CA LEU A 52 -9.05 1.91 8.40
C LEU A 52 -9.30 0.56 7.71
N PRO A 53 -8.34 0.04 6.94
CA PRO A 53 -8.47 -1.25 6.25
C PRO A 53 -8.35 -2.43 7.23
N ASP A 54 -7.94 -3.61 6.75
CA ASP A 54 -7.91 -4.83 7.55
C ASP A 54 -7.02 -4.73 8.81
N ALA A 55 -7.17 -5.70 9.71
CA ALA A 55 -6.51 -5.73 11.02
C ALA A 55 -4.98 -5.54 10.94
N SER A 56 -4.33 -6.04 9.89
CA SER A 56 -2.87 -6.01 9.75
C SER A 56 -2.37 -4.58 9.56
N VAL A 57 -3.03 -3.83 8.68
CA VAL A 57 -2.70 -2.43 8.41
C VAL A 57 -3.12 -1.55 9.59
N ARG A 58 -4.25 -1.85 10.24
CA ARG A 58 -4.66 -1.17 11.48
C ARG A 58 -3.60 -1.25 12.58
N HIS A 59 -3.08 -2.45 12.83
CA HIS A 59 -2.03 -2.65 13.82
C HIS A 59 -0.80 -1.79 13.52
N ALA A 60 -0.46 -1.66 12.24
CA ALA A 60 0.71 -0.93 11.82
C ALA A 60 0.53 0.60 11.79
N LEU A 61 -0.69 1.08 11.55
CA LEU A 61 -1.02 2.50 11.63
C LEU A 61 -1.20 2.98 13.06
N ALA A 62 -1.54 2.09 14.00
CA ALA A 62 -1.85 2.44 15.38
C ALA A 62 -0.77 3.29 16.09
N PRO A 63 0.55 3.01 15.97
CA PRO A 63 1.59 3.85 16.57
C PRO A 63 1.60 5.27 15.98
N ALA A 64 1.45 5.40 14.66
CA ALA A 64 1.42 6.69 13.99
C ALA A 64 0.17 7.50 14.38
N LEU A 65 -0.99 6.83 14.49
CA LEU A 65 -2.24 7.44 14.92
C LEU A 65 -2.17 7.89 16.39
N ALA A 66 -1.61 7.06 17.28
CA ALA A 66 -1.42 7.42 18.69
C ALA A 66 -0.51 8.66 18.83
N ALA A 67 0.64 8.68 18.16
CA ALA A 67 1.56 9.81 18.17
C ALA A 67 0.94 11.09 17.57
N PHE A 68 0.01 10.96 16.62
CA PHE A 68 -0.78 12.10 16.12
C PHE A 68 -1.73 12.64 17.18
N ALA A 69 -2.48 11.75 17.84
CA ALA A 69 -3.42 12.11 18.90
C ALA A 69 -2.74 12.89 20.04
N GLU A 70 -1.56 12.43 20.47
CA GLU A 70 -0.76 13.08 21.51
C GLU A 70 -0.39 14.52 21.17
N ARG A 71 -0.15 14.81 19.88
CA ARG A 71 0.18 16.17 19.39
C ARG A 71 -1.05 17.05 19.20
N HIS A 72 -2.24 16.46 19.16
CA HIS A 72 -3.52 17.14 18.90
C HIS A 72 -4.58 16.74 19.94
N PRO A 73 -4.41 17.11 21.23
CA PRO A 73 -5.26 16.63 22.33
C PRO A 73 -6.74 17.04 22.23
N ASP A 74 -7.05 18.10 21.47
CA ASP A 74 -8.42 18.58 21.26
C ASP A 74 -9.12 17.89 20.07
N LEU A 75 -8.44 16.95 19.41
CA LEU A 75 -8.97 16.18 18.29
C LEU A 75 -9.46 14.82 18.79
N ALA A 76 -10.75 14.56 18.60
CA ALA A 76 -11.35 13.26 18.89
C ALA A 76 -11.32 12.38 17.63
N MET A 77 -10.54 11.29 17.64
CA MET A 77 -10.54 10.35 16.51
C MET A 77 -11.57 9.24 16.73
N GLN A 78 -12.39 9.03 15.70
CA GLN A 78 -13.27 7.87 15.59
C GLN A 78 -12.69 6.97 14.51
N LEU A 79 -12.23 5.77 14.90
CA LEU A 79 -11.58 4.82 14.01
C LEU A 79 -12.51 3.63 13.76
N ASP A 80 -13.00 3.48 12.54
CA ASP A 80 -13.88 2.36 12.14
C ASP A 80 -13.19 1.43 11.14
N SER A 81 -13.70 0.21 11.05
CA SER A 81 -13.33 -0.73 9.98
C SER A 81 -14.47 -0.73 8.96
N PRO A 82 -14.20 -0.96 7.66
CA PRO A 82 -15.27 -1.26 6.72
C PRO A 82 -16.08 -2.44 7.26
N GLY A 83 -17.41 -2.33 7.22
CA GLY A 83 -18.27 -3.48 7.50
C GLY A 83 -18.11 -4.56 6.42
N GLY A 84 -18.81 -5.68 6.59
CA GLY A 84 -18.91 -6.70 5.54
C GLY A 84 -19.52 -6.13 4.25
N ALA A 85 -19.51 -6.91 3.17
CA ALA A 85 -19.99 -6.48 1.85
C ALA A 85 -21.42 -5.87 1.86
N ASP A 86 -22.28 -6.31 2.79
CA ASP A 86 -23.67 -5.85 2.93
C ASP A 86 -23.83 -4.63 3.87
N ALA A 87 -22.75 -4.15 4.48
CA ALA A 87 -22.83 -3.00 5.36
C ALA A 87 -23.00 -1.70 4.56
N ALA A 88 -24.04 -0.94 4.89
CA ALA A 88 -24.23 0.39 4.31
C ALA A 88 -23.00 1.27 4.57
N PRO A 89 -22.50 2.01 3.56
CA PRO A 89 -21.34 2.86 3.73
C PRO A 89 -21.64 3.94 4.77
N GLN A 90 -20.94 3.91 5.90
CA GLN A 90 -21.04 4.96 6.90
C GLN A 90 -20.22 6.19 6.47
N PRO A 91 -20.69 7.42 6.79
CA PRO A 91 -19.96 8.63 6.47
C PRO A 91 -18.64 8.69 7.25
N CYS A 92 -17.53 8.78 6.53
CA CYS A 92 -16.18 8.98 7.06
C CYS A 92 -15.54 10.22 6.43
N ASP A 93 -14.68 10.91 7.17
CA ASP A 93 -13.92 12.05 6.64
C ASP A 93 -12.75 11.57 5.77
N ILE A 94 -12.10 10.48 6.17
CA ILE A 94 -10.98 9.84 5.49
C ILE A 94 -11.20 8.33 5.48
N SER A 95 -10.99 7.67 4.35
CA SER A 95 -10.89 6.21 4.28
C SER A 95 -9.51 5.80 3.82
N ILE A 96 -8.83 4.94 4.57
CA ILE A 96 -7.51 4.43 4.20
C ILE A 96 -7.70 3.17 3.34
N GLY A 97 -7.09 3.16 2.15
CA GLY A 97 -7.20 2.08 1.17
C GLY A 97 -5.85 1.57 0.68
N LEU A 98 -5.84 0.35 0.15
CA LEU A 98 -4.68 -0.31 -0.46
C LEU A 98 -4.66 -0.20 -2.00
N GLU A 99 -5.73 0.34 -2.56
CA GLU A 99 -5.91 0.59 -3.99
C GLU A 99 -6.53 1.97 -4.17
N PRO A 100 -6.23 2.67 -5.28
CA PRO A 100 -6.99 3.86 -5.63
C PRO A 100 -8.47 3.48 -5.87
N PRO A 101 -9.41 4.40 -5.60
CA PRO A 101 -10.83 4.14 -5.75
C PRO A 101 -11.16 3.99 -7.23
N ALA A 102 -12.07 3.07 -7.56
CA ALA A 102 -12.60 2.94 -8.92
C ALA A 102 -13.56 4.10 -9.26
N ASP A 103 -14.17 4.71 -8.25
CA ASP A 103 -15.13 5.80 -8.39
C ASP A 103 -14.41 7.17 -8.42
N PRO A 104 -14.58 7.96 -9.49
CA PRO A 104 -13.96 9.28 -9.64
C PRO A 104 -14.50 10.34 -8.64
N ALA A 105 -15.58 10.07 -7.92
CA ALA A 105 -16.05 10.92 -6.82
C ALA A 105 -15.06 10.94 -5.63
N TRP A 106 -14.19 9.95 -5.53
CA TRP A 106 -13.16 9.88 -4.52
C TRP A 106 -11.83 10.42 -5.01
N MET A 107 -11.16 11.16 -4.14
CA MET A 107 -9.79 11.61 -4.34
C MET A 107 -8.84 10.72 -3.58
N ALA A 108 -7.73 10.33 -4.21
CA ALA A 108 -6.70 9.51 -3.60
C ALA A 108 -5.44 10.33 -3.31
N HIS A 109 -5.04 10.37 -2.05
CA HIS A 109 -3.81 10.97 -1.57
C HIS A 109 -2.84 9.86 -1.20
N ARG A 110 -1.72 9.73 -1.92
CA ARG A 110 -0.73 8.68 -1.65
C ARG A 110 -0.07 8.92 -0.30
N LEU A 111 -0.10 7.92 0.58
CA LEU A 111 0.52 7.98 1.91
C LEU A 111 1.88 7.28 1.96
N GLY A 112 2.05 6.19 1.21
CA GLY A 112 3.26 5.39 1.28
C GLY A 112 3.09 4.06 0.58
N ALA A 113 3.99 3.12 0.83
CA ALA A 113 3.89 1.77 0.28
C ALA A 113 4.21 0.72 1.35
N LEU A 114 3.38 -0.31 1.40
CA LEU A 114 3.55 -1.48 2.24
C LEU A 114 4.38 -2.50 1.49
N ARG A 115 5.61 -2.73 1.95
CA ARG A 115 6.40 -3.88 1.49
C ARG A 115 5.70 -5.16 1.93
N ALA A 116 5.78 -6.20 1.10
CA ALA A 116 5.28 -7.52 1.42
C ALA A 116 6.39 -8.56 1.19
N SER A 117 6.31 -9.65 1.93
CA SER A 117 7.21 -10.79 1.78
C SER A 117 6.43 -12.09 1.92
N LEU A 118 7.05 -13.19 1.51
CA LEU A 118 6.46 -14.52 1.64
C LEU A 118 6.80 -15.12 3.01
N TYR A 119 5.84 -15.81 3.61
CA TYR A 119 5.99 -16.44 4.91
C TYR A 119 5.34 -17.83 4.93
N ALA A 120 5.92 -18.74 5.71
CA ALA A 120 5.36 -20.06 5.98
C ALA A 120 5.69 -20.51 7.40
N ALA A 121 4.92 -21.45 7.95
CA ALA A 121 5.27 -22.08 9.21
C ALA A 121 6.43 -23.07 9.02
N PRO A 122 7.35 -23.20 10.00
CA PRO A 122 8.43 -24.18 9.96
C PRO A 122 7.95 -25.61 9.69
N GLY A 123 6.79 -25.99 10.24
CA GLY A 123 6.21 -27.32 10.02
C GLY A 123 5.82 -27.59 8.56
N TYR A 124 5.45 -26.56 7.79
CA TYR A 124 5.24 -26.68 6.35
C TYR A 124 6.57 -26.94 5.63
N LEU A 125 7.60 -26.14 5.97
CA LEU A 125 8.93 -26.21 5.36
C LEU A 125 9.69 -27.51 5.69
N ALA A 126 9.39 -28.14 6.82
CA ALA A 126 9.90 -29.46 7.17
C ALA A 126 9.39 -30.58 6.23
N ARG A 127 8.18 -30.42 5.67
CA ARG A 127 7.58 -31.39 4.73
C ARG A 127 7.85 -31.04 3.27
N ARG A 128 7.98 -29.75 2.96
CA ARG A 128 8.33 -29.23 1.64
C ARG A 128 9.46 -28.22 1.80
N PRO A 129 10.72 -28.58 1.48
CA PRO A 129 11.88 -27.70 1.64
C PRO A 129 11.64 -26.30 1.06
N ALA A 130 12.23 -25.28 1.68
CA ALA A 130 11.99 -23.90 1.27
C ALA A 130 12.42 -23.67 -0.19
N PRO A 131 11.61 -22.96 -1.00
CA PRO A 131 11.99 -22.61 -2.36
C PRO A 131 13.21 -21.70 -2.36
N GLU A 132 14.12 -21.91 -3.31
CA GLU A 132 15.33 -21.09 -3.48
C GLU A 132 15.13 -20.01 -4.54
N HIS A 133 14.24 -20.27 -5.49
CA HIS A 133 13.86 -19.35 -6.55
C HIS A 133 12.32 -19.18 -6.61
N PRO A 134 11.78 -18.00 -6.99
CA PRO A 134 10.34 -17.80 -7.12
C PRO A 134 9.65 -18.81 -8.04
N ALA A 135 10.34 -19.30 -9.07
CA ALA A 135 9.79 -20.32 -9.98
C ALA A 135 9.39 -21.62 -9.24
N ASP A 136 10.08 -21.95 -8.15
CA ASP A 136 9.83 -23.16 -7.35
C ASP A 136 8.47 -23.11 -6.65
N LEU A 137 7.88 -21.91 -6.47
CA LEU A 137 6.57 -21.74 -5.85
C LEU A 137 5.45 -22.46 -6.62
N ALA A 138 5.65 -22.80 -7.89
CA ALA A 138 4.74 -23.66 -8.65
C ALA A 138 4.55 -25.06 -8.01
N MET A 139 5.55 -25.51 -7.23
CA MET A 139 5.55 -26.79 -6.52
C MET A 139 5.05 -26.69 -5.07
N HIS A 140 4.73 -25.49 -4.61
CA HIS A 140 4.28 -25.23 -3.25
C HIS A 140 2.79 -24.92 -3.18
N ASP A 141 2.13 -25.42 -2.14
CA ASP A 141 0.79 -24.96 -1.79
C ASP A 141 0.89 -23.49 -1.36
N CYS A 142 0.17 -22.62 -2.07
CA CYS A 142 0.14 -21.19 -1.82
C CYS A 142 -1.24 -20.76 -1.30
N ILE A 143 -1.24 -19.70 -0.50
CA ILE A 143 -2.43 -19.04 0.03
C ILE A 143 -2.61 -17.73 -0.73
N GLY A 144 -3.59 -17.72 -1.62
CA GLY A 144 -3.96 -16.63 -2.48
C GLY A 144 -4.73 -15.55 -1.75
N LEU A 145 -4.27 -14.30 -1.82
CA LEU A 145 -5.00 -13.16 -1.27
C LEU A 145 -5.69 -12.39 -2.40
N HIS A 146 -7.02 -12.39 -2.38
CA HIS A 146 -7.90 -11.78 -3.38
C HIS A 146 -8.70 -10.64 -2.74
N VAL A 147 -8.09 -9.46 -2.70
CA VAL A 147 -8.69 -8.26 -2.10
C VAL A 147 -9.38 -7.41 -3.18
N GLY A 148 -10.54 -6.85 -2.85
CA GLY A 148 -11.29 -5.93 -3.70
C GLY A 148 -12.56 -6.56 -4.30
N ALA A 149 -13.56 -5.71 -4.57
CA ALA A 149 -14.88 -6.15 -5.05
C ALA A 149 -14.83 -6.92 -6.38
N HIS A 150 -13.83 -6.64 -7.23
CA HIS A 150 -13.62 -7.33 -8.50
C HIS A 150 -12.81 -8.63 -8.37
N ARG A 151 -12.31 -8.96 -7.18
CA ARG A 151 -11.48 -10.16 -6.93
C ARG A 151 -12.08 -11.14 -5.94
N ALA A 152 -13.07 -10.74 -5.14
CA ALA A 152 -13.72 -11.60 -4.14
C ALA A 152 -14.33 -12.90 -4.71
N HIS A 153 -14.54 -12.97 -6.04
CA HIS A 153 -14.98 -14.16 -6.76
C HIS A 153 -14.09 -14.52 -7.95
N ASP A 154 -12.86 -13.98 -8.01
CA ASP A 154 -11.91 -14.35 -9.04
C ASP A 154 -11.36 -15.76 -8.76
N THR A 155 -11.57 -16.67 -9.70
CA THR A 155 -11.03 -18.04 -9.63
C THR A 155 -9.61 -18.11 -10.20
N ARG A 156 -9.05 -16.99 -10.67
CA ARG A 156 -7.68 -16.94 -11.17
C ARG A 156 -6.71 -16.99 -10.00
N PRO A 157 -5.58 -17.72 -10.14
CA PRO A 157 -4.57 -17.74 -9.11
C PRO A 157 -3.94 -16.36 -8.88
N ALA A 158 -3.59 -16.08 -7.63
CA ALA A 158 -2.90 -14.89 -7.20
C ALA A 158 -1.60 -14.78 -7.96
N ARG A 159 -1.40 -13.58 -8.49
CA ARG A 159 -0.23 -13.22 -9.25
C ARG A 159 0.76 -12.54 -8.34
N TRP A 160 1.84 -13.22 -8.00
CA TRP A 160 2.93 -12.66 -7.22
C TRP A 160 4.03 -12.15 -8.16
N ARG A 161 4.45 -10.92 -7.94
CA ARG A 161 5.56 -10.30 -8.67
C ARG A 161 6.70 -10.11 -7.69
N LEU A 162 7.79 -10.83 -7.90
CA LEU A 162 8.93 -10.90 -7.00
C LEU A 162 10.18 -10.31 -7.63
N TRP A 163 10.87 -9.46 -6.88
CA TRP A 163 12.01 -8.68 -7.36
C TRP A 163 13.23 -8.99 -6.50
N CYS A 164 14.39 -9.21 -7.13
CA CYS A 164 15.69 -9.37 -6.47
C CYS A 164 16.74 -8.65 -7.31
N GLY A 165 17.21 -7.47 -6.86
CA GLY A 165 18.13 -6.63 -7.65
C GLY A 165 17.52 -6.24 -9.00
N PRO A 166 18.14 -6.57 -10.16
CA PRO A 166 17.58 -6.34 -11.48
C PRO A 166 16.55 -7.40 -11.90
N GLU A 167 16.50 -8.55 -11.22
CA GLU A 167 15.67 -9.67 -11.62
C GLU A 167 14.20 -9.48 -11.23
N ARG A 168 13.30 -9.86 -12.13
CA ARG A 168 11.85 -9.72 -11.97
C ARG A 168 11.18 -11.03 -12.38
N VAL A 169 10.52 -11.68 -11.44
CA VAL A 169 9.81 -12.94 -11.69
C VAL A 169 8.33 -12.77 -11.36
N VAL A 170 7.47 -13.25 -12.26
CA VAL A 170 6.03 -13.28 -12.05
C VAL A 170 5.62 -14.73 -11.90
N VAL A 171 4.93 -15.04 -10.80
CA VAL A 171 4.46 -16.39 -10.50
C VAL A 171 2.95 -16.35 -10.32
N LEU A 172 2.27 -17.31 -10.97
CA LEU A 172 0.90 -17.65 -10.62
C LEU A 172 0.98 -18.69 -9.50
N ALA A 173 0.56 -18.28 -8.30
CA ALA A 173 0.61 -19.12 -7.13
C ALA A 173 -0.20 -20.40 -7.36
N ARG A 174 0.30 -21.57 -6.95
CA ARG A 174 -0.51 -22.79 -6.95
C ARG A 174 -1.45 -22.72 -5.75
N GLU A 175 -2.57 -22.05 -5.93
CA GLU A 175 -3.52 -21.80 -4.87
C GLU A 175 -4.23 -23.07 -4.45
N ARG A 176 -4.03 -23.43 -3.19
CA ARG A 176 -4.88 -24.40 -2.52
C ARG A 176 -6.01 -23.72 -1.72
N TYR A 177 -5.77 -22.48 -1.32
CA TYR A 177 -6.68 -21.65 -0.55
C TYR A 177 -6.70 -20.24 -1.15
N GLY A 178 -7.87 -19.78 -1.58
CA GLY A 178 -8.11 -18.37 -1.88
C GLY A 178 -8.79 -17.72 -0.68
N VAL A 179 -8.30 -16.56 -0.25
CA VAL A 179 -8.82 -15.80 0.88
C VAL A 179 -8.96 -14.33 0.52
N ASP A 180 -9.89 -13.65 1.16
CA ASP A 180 -10.20 -12.23 0.94
C ASP A 180 -9.54 -11.29 1.97
N THR A 181 -8.95 -11.86 3.03
CA THR A 181 -8.36 -11.12 4.14
C THR A 181 -6.94 -11.59 4.46
N PRO A 182 -5.98 -10.66 4.71
CA PRO A 182 -4.65 -11.02 5.18
C PRO A 182 -4.66 -11.77 6.52
N ALA A 183 -5.65 -11.52 7.37
CA ALA A 183 -5.82 -12.21 8.64
C ALA A 183 -6.08 -13.71 8.45
N MET A 184 -6.94 -14.09 7.50
CA MET A 184 -7.16 -15.51 7.17
C MET A 184 -5.89 -16.11 6.55
N ALA A 185 -5.19 -15.38 5.68
CA ALA A 185 -3.94 -15.84 5.08
C ALA A 185 -2.88 -16.16 6.15
N LEU A 186 -2.71 -15.28 7.15
CA LEU A 186 -1.86 -15.52 8.31
C LEU A 186 -2.27 -16.81 9.03
N GLN A 187 -3.55 -16.94 9.38
CA GLN A 187 -4.03 -18.06 10.19
C GLN A 187 -3.82 -19.41 9.53
N LEU A 188 -3.98 -19.48 8.19
CA LEU A 188 -3.68 -20.67 7.40
C LEU A 188 -2.17 -20.92 7.32
N ALA A 189 -1.37 -19.89 7.03
CA ALA A 189 0.09 -20.03 6.98
C ALA A 189 0.65 -20.54 8.31
N ALA A 190 0.14 -20.04 9.43
CA ALA A 190 0.55 -20.44 10.78
C ALA A 190 0.18 -21.90 11.12
N ARG A 191 -0.89 -22.42 10.52
CA ARG A 191 -1.26 -23.85 10.58
C ARG A 191 -0.43 -24.73 9.65
N GLY A 192 0.50 -24.13 8.90
CA GLY A 192 1.44 -24.84 8.04
C GLY A 192 0.79 -25.51 6.83
N VAL A 193 -0.26 -24.89 6.27
CA VAL A 193 -0.93 -25.42 5.06
C VAL A 193 -0.42 -24.80 3.75
N GLY A 194 0.45 -23.80 3.81
CA GLY A 194 1.01 -23.17 2.62
C GLY A 194 1.88 -21.94 2.90
N ILE A 195 2.30 -21.31 1.81
CA ILE A 195 3.05 -20.04 1.78
C ILE A 195 2.06 -18.89 1.56
N ALA A 196 2.17 -17.81 2.33
CA ALA A 196 1.34 -16.61 2.18
C ALA A 196 2.19 -15.36 1.92
N ALA A 197 1.66 -14.45 1.11
CA ALA A 197 2.15 -13.09 0.97
C ALA A 197 1.60 -12.22 2.10
N LEU A 198 2.46 -11.69 2.96
CA LEU A 198 2.06 -10.86 4.11
C LEU A 198 2.84 -9.54 4.12
N HIS A 199 2.16 -8.46 4.48
CA HIS A 199 2.76 -7.12 4.58
C HIS A 199 3.78 -7.06 5.73
N ALA A 200 4.94 -6.45 5.48
CA ALA A 200 6.03 -6.30 6.45
C ALA A 200 5.63 -5.50 7.70
N LEU A 201 4.65 -4.61 7.57
CA LEU A 201 4.08 -3.85 8.69
C LEU A 201 3.46 -4.74 9.78
N GLY A 202 3.03 -5.97 9.45
CA GLY A 202 2.58 -6.97 10.42
C GLY A 202 3.68 -7.92 10.90
N ALA A 203 4.96 -7.71 10.54
CA ALA A 203 6.04 -8.68 10.79
C ALA A 203 6.23 -9.04 12.27
N ALA A 204 5.89 -8.15 13.21
CA ALA A 204 5.87 -8.49 14.62
C ALA A 204 4.80 -9.54 14.94
N VAL A 205 3.59 -9.37 14.40
CA VAL A 205 2.47 -10.32 14.56
C VAL A 205 2.80 -11.65 13.89
N TRP A 206 3.37 -11.63 12.68
CA TRP A 206 3.71 -12.85 11.94
C TRP A 206 4.80 -13.66 12.65
N ARG A 207 5.83 -12.98 13.18
CA ARG A 207 6.87 -13.61 14.01
C ARG A 207 6.30 -14.18 15.30
N GLY A 208 5.38 -13.48 15.96
CA GLY A 208 4.65 -13.99 17.12
C GLY A 208 3.81 -15.25 16.81
N ALA A 209 3.34 -15.38 15.57
CA ALA A 209 2.65 -16.57 15.08
C ALA A 209 3.60 -17.72 14.65
N GLY A 210 4.91 -17.57 14.86
CA GLY A 210 5.92 -18.59 14.53
C GLY A 210 6.21 -18.74 13.04
N LEU A 211 5.82 -17.77 12.21
CA LEU A 211 6.13 -17.78 10.78
C LEU A 211 7.58 -17.37 10.51
N VAL A 212 8.17 -17.96 9.48
CA VAL A 212 9.51 -17.63 8.98
C VAL A 212 9.43 -17.10 7.55
N PRO A 213 10.32 -16.16 7.17
CA PRO A 213 10.35 -15.63 5.82
C PRO A 213 10.75 -16.73 4.82
N VAL A 214 10.11 -16.71 3.65
CA VAL A 214 10.40 -17.57 2.50
C VAL A 214 10.93 -16.68 1.38
N LEU A 215 11.97 -17.14 0.66
CA LEU A 215 12.67 -16.33 -0.35
C LEU A 215 13.10 -14.95 0.19
N PRO A 216 13.88 -14.87 1.30
CA PRO A 216 14.15 -13.61 2.01
C PRO A 216 14.94 -12.57 1.18
N ARG A 217 15.56 -12.98 0.08
CA ARG A 217 16.25 -12.08 -0.87
C ARG A 217 15.29 -11.43 -1.88
N TRP A 218 14.06 -11.92 -1.95
CA TRP A 218 13.04 -11.49 -2.89
C TRP A 218 11.99 -10.63 -2.20
N GLU A 219 11.65 -9.52 -2.83
CA GLU A 219 10.58 -8.64 -2.38
C GLU A 219 9.37 -8.78 -3.26
N LEU A 220 8.18 -8.77 -2.67
CA LEU A 220 6.95 -8.65 -3.45
C LEU A 220 6.75 -7.21 -3.90
N GLU A 221 6.06 -7.04 -5.03
CA GLU A 221 5.54 -5.74 -5.47
C GLU A 221 4.81 -5.06 -4.29
N PRO A 222 5.23 -3.86 -3.89
CA PRO A 222 4.68 -3.22 -2.71
C PRO A 222 3.27 -2.71 -2.98
N VAL A 223 2.43 -2.76 -1.95
CA VAL A 223 1.03 -2.30 -2.01
C VAL A 223 0.98 -0.84 -1.60
N THR A 224 0.48 0.04 -2.47
CA THR A 224 0.44 1.48 -2.16
C THR A 224 -0.70 1.81 -1.20
N LEU A 225 -0.41 2.59 -0.16
CA LEU A 225 -1.40 3.07 0.80
C LEU A 225 -1.92 4.44 0.37
N TYR A 226 -3.24 4.61 0.38
CA TYR A 226 -3.91 5.86 0.03
C TYR A 226 -4.84 6.33 1.15
N ALA A 227 -4.91 7.64 1.36
CA ALA A 227 -6.05 8.28 2.01
C ALA A 227 -7.06 8.67 0.92
N LEU A 228 -8.29 8.21 1.09
CA LEU A 228 -9.41 8.43 0.18
C LEU A 228 -10.38 9.41 0.80
N THR A 229 -10.77 10.42 0.04
CA THR A 229 -11.68 11.48 0.51
C THR A 229 -12.73 11.83 -0.53
N GLY A 230 -13.98 12.04 -0.12
CA GLY A 230 -15.09 12.40 -1.02
C GLY A 230 -15.18 13.88 -1.40
N SER A 231 -14.23 14.73 -1.00
CA SER A 231 -14.24 16.18 -1.26
C SER A 231 -12.83 16.73 -1.46
N ARG A 232 -12.70 17.71 -2.37
CA ARG A 232 -11.46 18.50 -2.58
C ARG A 232 -11.19 19.50 -1.46
N ARG A 233 -12.24 19.93 -0.76
CA ARG A 233 -12.14 20.86 0.36
C ARG A 233 -12.20 20.06 1.64
N LEU A 234 -11.02 19.68 2.13
CA LEU A 234 -10.87 18.96 3.39
C LEU A 234 -10.74 19.95 4.55
N PRO A 235 -11.33 19.64 5.72
CA PRO A 235 -11.08 20.43 6.92
C PRO A 235 -9.60 20.34 7.31
N ALA A 236 -9.07 21.39 7.95
CA ALA A 236 -7.65 21.48 8.30
C ALA A 236 -7.13 20.26 9.10
N ARG A 237 -7.97 19.70 9.99
CA ARG A 237 -7.67 18.45 10.72
C ARG A 237 -7.45 17.24 9.83
N ALA A 238 -8.20 17.09 8.74
CA ALA A 238 -8.07 15.96 7.83
C ALA A 238 -6.78 16.07 7.00
N HIS A 239 -6.47 17.27 6.48
CA HIS A 239 -5.18 17.52 5.83
C HIS A 239 -4.01 17.25 6.78
N ALA A 240 -4.08 17.73 8.02
CA ALA A 240 -3.02 17.52 9.01
C ALA A 240 -2.74 16.04 9.26
N LEU A 241 -3.79 15.20 9.35
CA LEU A 241 -3.63 13.75 9.50
C LEU A 241 -3.02 13.10 8.24
N ILE A 242 -3.51 13.46 7.04
CA ILE A 242 -2.99 12.92 5.77
C ILE A 242 -1.49 13.24 5.65
N ASP A 243 -1.11 14.49 5.88
CA ASP A 243 0.28 14.94 5.84
C ASP A 243 1.16 14.24 6.89
N TRP A 244 0.61 14.02 8.08
CA TRP A 244 1.29 13.28 9.14
C TRP A 244 1.56 11.83 8.76
N LEU A 245 0.54 11.13 8.27
CA LEU A 245 0.66 9.74 7.83
C LEU A 245 1.60 9.64 6.63
N ALA A 246 1.51 10.54 5.66
CA ALA A 246 2.39 10.56 4.49
C ALA A 246 3.87 10.73 4.86
N ARG A 247 4.18 11.53 5.88
CA ARG A 247 5.57 11.66 6.39
C ARG A 247 6.04 10.46 7.20
N THR A 248 5.14 9.80 7.92
CA THR A 248 5.49 8.69 8.82
C THR A 248 5.61 7.36 8.08
N LEU A 249 4.96 7.24 6.92
CA LEU A 249 4.91 6.03 6.10
C LEU A 249 5.73 6.12 4.80
N ALA A 250 6.41 7.25 4.57
CA ALA A 250 7.38 7.44 3.49
C ALA A 250 8.69 6.70 3.79
#